data_AF-A0A926A5F8-F1
#
_entry.id   AF-A0A926A5F8-F1
#
_cell.length_a   1.000
_cell.length_b   1.000
_cell.length_c   1.000
_cell.angle_alpha   90.00
_cell.angle_beta   90.00
_cell.angle_gamma   90.00
#
_symmetry.space_group_name_H-M   'P 1'
#
loop_
_entity.id
_entity.type
_entity.pdbx_description
1 polymer ?
#
loop_
_entity_poly.entity_id
_entity_poly.type
_entity_poly.pdbx_seq_one_letter_code
_entity_poly.pdbx_strand_id
1 'polypeptide(L)'
;MKQTAMALLMYAKDHQGKFPFHTNGFGDAILILAKEDSYNINLFTAPGDDGSQLRECLAARTDMPELDCTRAYIQGLTENENPEIALVFDRYPTRGGDHSRAPWKPLRREVCLLDGSMKIVEEKNWPEFRKRQIALLLAAGISPASAEQLYAPPRKLAR
;
A
#
# COMPACT_ATOMS: atom_id res chain seq x y z
N MET A 1 -1.09 6.50 14.45
CA MET A 1 -1.50 5.51 13.44
C MET A 1 -1.86 6.25 12.16
N LYS A 2 -1.36 5.84 10.98
CA LYS A 2 -1.74 6.48 9.70
C LYS A 2 -3.18 6.09 9.37
N GLN A 3 -3.98 7.03 8.83
CA GLN A 3 -5.42 6.80 8.55
C GLN A 3 -5.65 5.59 7.64
N THR A 4 -4.77 5.35 6.66
CA THR A 4 -4.79 4.16 5.81
C THR A 4 -4.70 2.86 6.60
N ALA A 5 -3.83 2.80 7.60
CA ALA A 5 -3.64 1.60 8.41
C ALA A 5 -4.82 1.35 9.35
N MET A 6 -5.41 2.43 9.89
CA MET A 6 -6.64 2.35 10.69
C MET A 6 -7.80 1.77 9.88
N ALA A 7 -7.99 2.23 8.64
CA ALA A 7 -9.04 1.72 7.76
C ALA A 7 -8.91 0.20 7.51
N LEU A 8 -7.69 -0.27 7.24
CA LEU A 8 -7.42 -1.68 7.04
C LEU A 8 -7.61 -2.53 8.31
N LEU A 9 -7.21 -2.02 9.47
CA LEU A 9 -7.40 -2.71 10.75
C LEU A 9 -8.88 -2.78 11.15
N MET A 10 -9.66 -1.74 10.87
CA MET A 10 -11.11 -1.76 11.06
C MET A 10 -11.77 -2.81 10.18
N TYR A 11 -11.44 -2.83 8.89
CA TYR A 11 -11.90 -3.86 7.98
C TYR A 11 -11.53 -5.26 8.49
N ALA A 12 -10.27 -5.48 8.90
CA ALA A 12 -9.86 -6.79 9.42
C ALA A 12 -10.68 -7.20 10.64
N LYS A 13 -10.95 -6.29 11.57
CA LYS A 13 -11.77 -6.55 12.75
C LYS A 13 -13.19 -7.01 12.38
N ASP A 14 -13.79 -6.39 11.37
CA ASP A 14 -15.14 -6.74 10.90
C ASP A 14 -15.14 -8.03 10.04
N HIS A 15 -13.97 -8.43 9.54
CA HIS A 15 -13.77 -9.58 8.65
C HIS A 15 -12.91 -10.70 9.29
N GLN A 16 -13.05 -10.91 10.60
CA GLN A 16 -12.43 -12.02 11.34
C GLN A 16 -10.89 -12.03 11.23
N GLY A 17 -10.29 -10.86 11.32
CA GLY A 17 -8.84 -10.65 11.24
C GLY A 17 -8.28 -10.67 9.82
N LYS A 18 -9.11 -10.78 8.77
CA LYS A 18 -8.65 -10.86 7.38
C LYS A 18 -8.68 -9.50 6.71
N PHE A 19 -7.56 -9.11 6.09
CA PHE A 19 -7.51 -7.90 5.28
C PHE A 19 -8.19 -8.09 3.90
N PRO A 20 -8.51 -7.00 3.17
CA PRO A 20 -9.15 -7.09 1.86
C PRO A 20 -8.37 -7.99 0.88
N PHE A 21 -9.09 -8.78 0.08
CA PHE A 21 -8.50 -9.66 -0.90
C PHE A 21 -9.36 -9.71 -2.16
N HIS A 22 -8.71 -9.70 -3.32
CA HIS A 22 -9.37 -9.91 -4.59
C HIS A 22 -8.50 -10.75 -5.54
N THR A 23 -9.14 -11.63 -6.31
CA THR A 23 -8.44 -12.54 -7.23
C THR A 23 -7.76 -11.82 -8.39
N ASN A 24 -8.20 -10.60 -8.72
CA ASN A 24 -7.59 -9.80 -9.78
C ASN A 24 -6.41 -8.93 -9.31
N GLY A 25 -6.13 -8.90 -7.99
CA GLY A 25 -5.01 -8.13 -7.46
C GLY A 25 -5.37 -7.16 -6.33
N PHE A 26 -4.34 -6.55 -5.77
CA PHE A 26 -4.45 -5.62 -4.64
C PHE A 26 -5.18 -4.32 -5.03
N GLY A 27 -5.14 -3.94 -6.32
CA GLY A 27 -5.88 -2.78 -6.83
C GLY A 27 -7.38 -2.92 -6.56
N ASP A 28 -7.95 -4.07 -6.89
CA ASP A 28 -9.36 -4.37 -6.63
C ASP A 28 -9.65 -4.63 -5.16
N ALA A 29 -8.69 -5.20 -4.42
CA ALA A 29 -8.81 -5.34 -2.97
C ALA A 29 -8.98 -3.96 -2.28
N ILE A 30 -8.29 -2.92 -2.77
CA ILE A 30 -8.48 -1.53 -2.31
C ILE A 30 -9.88 -1.02 -2.68
N LEU A 31 -10.42 -1.38 -3.85
CA LEU A 31 -11.77 -0.98 -4.26
C LEU A 31 -12.86 -1.59 -3.36
N ILE A 32 -12.67 -2.80 -2.86
CA ILE A 32 -13.57 -3.42 -1.85
C ILE A 32 -13.63 -2.52 -0.61
N LEU A 33 -12.46 -2.16 -0.08
CA LEU A 33 -12.35 -1.30 1.11
C LEU A 33 -12.97 0.09 0.89
N ALA A 34 -12.76 0.67 -0.30
CA ALA A 34 -13.36 1.96 -0.67
C ALA A 34 -14.90 1.90 -0.75
N LYS A 35 -15.46 0.75 -1.12
CA LYS A 35 -16.91 0.54 -1.27
C LYS A 35 -17.63 0.33 0.06
N GLU A 36 -17.06 -0.49 0.94
CA GLU A 36 -17.77 -0.94 2.16
C GLU A 36 -17.83 0.15 3.23
N ASP A 37 -16.75 0.89 3.42
CA ASP A 37 -16.61 1.82 4.56
C ASP A 37 -16.61 3.29 4.15
N SER A 38 -16.89 3.59 2.87
CA SER A 38 -16.82 4.94 2.32
C SER A 38 -15.50 5.65 2.64
N TYR A 39 -14.41 4.89 2.75
CA TYR A 39 -13.11 5.46 3.08
C TYR A 39 -12.66 6.43 2.00
N ASN A 40 -11.94 7.47 2.43
CA ASN A 40 -11.36 8.41 1.50
C ASN A 40 -10.33 7.68 0.63
N ILE A 41 -10.63 7.52 -0.65
CA ILE A 41 -9.77 6.84 -1.64
C ILE A 41 -8.35 7.44 -1.71
N ASN A 42 -8.18 8.71 -1.33
CA ASN A 42 -6.87 9.36 -1.22
C ASN A 42 -5.96 8.72 -0.14
N LEU A 43 -6.51 7.89 0.75
CA LEU A 43 -5.72 7.08 1.68
C LEU A 43 -4.90 6.00 0.98
N PHE A 44 -5.19 5.70 -0.29
CA PHE A 44 -4.49 4.70 -1.09
C PHE A 44 -3.71 5.31 -2.26
N THR A 45 -3.57 6.63 -2.31
CA THR A 45 -2.77 7.33 -3.31
C THR A 45 -1.56 8.01 -2.68
N ALA A 46 -0.47 8.07 -3.44
CA ALA A 46 0.74 8.80 -3.07
C ALA A 46 0.70 10.22 -3.71
N PRO A 47 1.61 11.13 -3.32
CA PRO A 47 1.61 12.50 -3.82
C PRO A 47 1.68 12.58 -5.35
N GLY A 48 0.83 13.42 -5.93
CA GLY A 48 0.69 13.55 -7.39
C GLY A 48 -0.43 12.69 -7.99
N ASP A 49 -1.04 11.81 -7.19
CA ASP A 49 -2.20 11.02 -7.57
C ASP A 49 -3.43 11.48 -6.77
N ASP A 50 -4.41 12.01 -7.50
CA ASP A 50 -5.67 12.50 -6.95
C ASP A 50 -6.73 11.38 -6.81
N GLY A 51 -6.38 10.14 -7.15
CA GLY A 51 -7.26 8.98 -7.08
C GLY A 51 -8.43 9.02 -8.04
N SER A 52 -8.39 9.87 -9.07
CA SER A 52 -9.39 9.87 -10.16
C SER A 52 -9.56 8.49 -10.78
N GLN A 53 -8.47 7.77 -11.04
CA GLN A 53 -8.51 6.42 -11.62
C GLN A 53 -9.18 5.40 -10.69
N LEU A 54 -8.88 5.42 -9.37
CA LEU A 54 -9.57 4.57 -8.40
C LEU A 54 -11.06 4.85 -8.37
N ARG A 55 -11.46 6.13 -8.41
CA ARG A 55 -12.86 6.55 -8.44
C ARG A 55 -13.57 6.11 -9.72
N GLU A 56 -12.90 6.23 -10.85
CA GLU A 56 -13.42 5.77 -12.14
C GLU A 56 -13.64 4.26 -12.15
N CYS A 57 -12.64 3.47 -11.75
CA CYS A 57 -12.76 2.01 -11.64
C CYS A 57 -13.89 1.61 -10.69
N LEU A 58 -14.01 2.28 -9.54
CA LEU A 58 -15.08 2.04 -8.57
C LEU A 58 -16.47 2.32 -9.16
N ALA A 59 -16.64 3.45 -9.86
CA ALA A 59 -17.90 3.86 -10.47
C ALA A 59 -18.29 2.96 -11.66
N ALA A 60 -17.32 2.63 -12.51
CA ALA A 60 -17.50 1.79 -13.69
C ALA A 60 -17.57 0.30 -13.37
N ARG A 61 -17.22 -0.11 -12.13
CA ARG A 61 -17.08 -1.50 -11.69
C ARG A 61 -16.10 -2.30 -12.57
N THR A 62 -14.98 -1.67 -12.88
CA THR A 62 -13.88 -2.26 -13.65
C THR A 62 -12.68 -2.50 -12.75
N ASP A 63 -11.79 -3.39 -13.18
CA ASP A 63 -10.55 -3.68 -12.47
C ASP A 63 -9.67 -2.42 -12.33
N MET A 64 -8.95 -2.32 -11.22
CA MET A 64 -7.89 -1.34 -10.98
C MET A 64 -6.52 -2.01 -11.22
N PRO A 65 -5.84 -1.69 -12.33
CA PRO A 65 -4.53 -2.27 -12.62
C PRO A 65 -3.50 -1.87 -11.56
N GLU A 66 -2.89 -2.87 -10.90
CA GLU A 66 -1.89 -2.66 -9.84
C GLU A 66 -0.71 -1.78 -10.28
N LEU A 67 -0.33 -1.83 -11.55
CA LEU A 67 0.77 -1.01 -12.11
C LEU A 67 0.48 0.49 -12.15
N ASP A 68 -0.80 0.86 -12.12
CA ASP A 68 -1.25 2.26 -12.09
C ASP A 68 -1.46 2.77 -10.66
N CYS A 69 -1.55 1.88 -9.66
CA CYS A 69 -1.60 2.28 -8.26
C CYS A 69 -0.29 2.91 -7.83
N THR A 70 -0.38 4.09 -7.20
CA THR A 70 0.78 4.84 -6.70
C THR A 70 1.23 4.40 -5.31
N ARG A 71 0.34 3.76 -4.54
CA ARG A 71 0.69 2.92 -3.40
C ARG A 71 0.47 1.45 -3.72
N ALA A 72 1.32 0.59 -3.17
CA ALA A 72 1.12 -0.84 -3.16
C ALA A 72 0.39 -1.25 -1.88
N TYR A 73 -0.44 -2.28 -1.98
CA TYR A 73 -1.10 -2.94 -0.86
C TYR A 73 -0.74 -4.43 -0.89
N ILE A 74 -0.45 -5.01 0.27
CA ILE A 74 -0.17 -6.44 0.40
C ILE A 74 -1.43 -7.17 0.85
N GLN A 75 -2.10 -7.81 -0.11
CA GLN A 75 -3.29 -8.62 0.15
C GLN A 75 -2.93 -10.04 0.58
N GLY A 76 -3.91 -10.75 1.17
CA GLY A 76 -3.78 -12.15 1.58
C GLY A 76 -3.11 -12.35 2.95
N LEU A 77 -2.88 -11.26 3.68
CA LEU A 77 -2.43 -11.28 5.07
C LEU A 77 -3.63 -11.28 6.02
N THR A 78 -3.41 -11.72 7.26
CA THR A 78 -4.30 -11.52 8.41
C THR A 78 -3.64 -10.64 9.47
N GLU A 79 -4.35 -10.35 10.55
CA GLU A 79 -3.81 -9.59 11.70
C GLU A 79 -2.76 -10.35 12.53
N ASN A 80 -2.59 -11.66 12.30
CA ASN A 80 -1.73 -12.53 13.10
C ASN A 80 -0.30 -12.68 12.56
N GLU A 81 -0.04 -12.13 11.37
CA GLU A 81 1.26 -12.15 10.73
C GLU A 81 2.24 -11.20 11.44
N ASN A 82 3.51 -11.23 11.02
CA ASN A 82 4.53 -10.40 11.63
C ASN A 82 4.15 -8.90 11.56
N PRO A 83 4.08 -8.19 12.70
CA PRO A 83 3.61 -6.81 12.76
C PRO A 83 4.49 -5.83 11.96
N GLU A 84 5.73 -6.21 11.65
CA GLU A 84 6.68 -5.40 10.87
C GLU A 84 6.52 -5.54 9.36
N ILE A 85 5.61 -6.39 8.88
CA ILE A 85 5.28 -6.48 7.44
C ILE A 85 4.63 -5.17 7.01
N ALA A 86 5.09 -4.61 5.90
CA ALA A 86 4.44 -3.48 5.26
C ALA A 86 3.08 -3.92 4.74
N LEU A 87 2.01 -3.26 5.18
CA LEU A 87 0.67 -3.50 4.67
C LEU A 87 0.36 -2.62 3.46
N VAL A 88 0.75 -1.34 3.53
CA VAL A 88 0.63 -0.37 2.42
C VAL A 88 1.87 0.49 2.36
N PHE A 89 2.37 0.81 1.16
CA PHE A 89 3.52 1.71 1.01
C PHE A 89 3.51 2.49 -0.31
N ASP A 90 4.17 3.65 -0.32
CA ASP A 90 4.39 4.42 -1.55
C ASP A 90 5.33 3.66 -2.49
N ARG A 91 4.99 3.57 -3.78
CA ARG A 91 5.82 2.82 -4.74
C ARG A 91 6.99 3.63 -5.30
N TYR A 92 6.93 4.95 -5.19
CA TYR A 92 8.00 5.88 -5.54
C TYR A 92 8.26 6.83 -4.37
N PRO A 93 9.47 7.38 -4.28
CA PRO A 93 9.76 8.34 -3.23
C PRO A 93 9.26 9.73 -3.58
N THR A 94 8.85 10.47 -2.57
CA THR A 94 8.52 11.90 -2.67
C THR A 94 9.46 12.72 -1.80
N ARG A 95 9.90 13.89 -2.29
CA ARG A 95 10.73 14.79 -1.49
C ARG A 95 9.95 15.30 -0.28
N GLY A 96 10.41 14.93 0.92
CA GLY A 96 9.74 15.25 2.17
C GLY A 96 8.58 14.33 2.56
N GLY A 97 8.28 13.29 1.77
CA GLY A 97 7.16 12.36 2.01
C GLY A 97 5.78 12.99 1.75
N ASP A 98 4.71 12.37 2.23
CA ASP A 98 3.34 12.75 1.85
C ASP A 98 2.91 14.07 2.48
N HIS A 99 3.35 14.31 3.72
CA HIS A 99 2.86 15.40 4.58
C HIS A 99 3.81 16.60 4.67
N SER A 100 5.01 16.50 4.10
CA SER A 100 6.09 17.44 4.37
C SER A 100 6.82 17.89 3.09
N ARG A 101 6.11 17.94 1.96
CA ARG A 101 6.69 18.14 0.63
C ARG A 101 7.46 19.44 0.47
N ALA A 102 8.74 19.33 0.08
CA ALA A 102 9.55 20.49 -0.28
C ALA A 102 10.74 20.09 -1.19
N PRO A 103 11.13 20.92 -2.18
CA PRO A 103 12.22 20.60 -3.11
C PRO A 103 13.59 20.30 -2.46
N TRP A 104 13.87 20.88 -1.28
CA TRP A 104 15.15 20.69 -0.57
C TRP A 104 15.15 19.51 0.41
N LYS A 105 14.00 18.85 0.61
CA LYS A 105 13.91 17.71 1.53
C LYS A 105 14.38 16.40 0.88
N PRO A 106 14.85 15.43 1.70
CA PRO A 106 15.25 14.13 1.20
C PRO A 106 14.06 13.35 0.61
N LEU A 107 14.36 12.47 -0.34
CA LEU A 107 13.42 11.50 -0.91
C LEU A 107 13.04 10.46 0.14
N ARG A 108 11.74 10.26 0.33
CA ARG A 108 11.16 9.39 1.36
C ARG A 108 9.95 8.64 0.80
N ARG A 109 9.72 7.43 1.31
CA ARG A 109 8.47 6.67 1.18
C ARG A 109 7.81 6.52 2.54
N GLU A 110 6.50 6.68 2.60
CA GLU A 110 5.71 6.31 3.76
C GLU A 110 5.26 4.85 3.64
N VAL A 111 5.34 4.14 4.76
CA VAL A 111 4.96 2.74 4.89
C VAL A 111 4.03 2.61 6.09
N CYS A 112 2.87 2.02 5.89
CA CYS A 112 2.02 1.49 6.95
C CYS A 112 2.44 0.05 7.22
N LEU A 113 2.80 -0.26 8.46
CA LEU A 113 3.08 -1.63 8.89
C LEU A 113 1.78 -2.31 9.34
N LEU A 114 1.82 -3.63 9.47
CA LEU A 114 0.67 -4.48 9.78
C LEU A 114 0.08 -4.17 11.16
N ASP A 115 0.91 -3.77 12.13
CA ASP A 115 0.46 -3.28 13.46
C ASP A 115 -0.23 -1.90 13.43
N GLY A 116 -0.40 -1.31 12.25
CA GLY A 116 -0.99 0.02 12.07
C GLY A 116 0.02 1.18 12.20
N SER A 117 1.23 0.91 12.68
CA SER A 117 2.25 1.94 12.80
C SER A 117 2.68 2.46 11.42
N MET A 118 3.23 3.68 11.41
CA MET A 118 3.74 4.30 10.20
C MET A 118 5.25 4.44 10.32
N LYS A 119 5.95 4.10 9.24
CA LYS A 119 7.39 4.24 9.09
C LYS A 119 7.70 5.09 7.88
N ILE A 120 8.60 6.06 8.05
CA ILE A 120 9.16 6.84 6.95
C ILE A 120 10.50 6.19 6.60
N VAL A 121 10.65 5.75 5.35
CA VAL A 121 11.89 5.17 4.83
C VAL A 121 12.53 6.16 3.88
N GLU A 122 13.74 6.63 4.20
CA GLU A 122 14.51 7.43 3.25
C GLU A 122 14.94 6.58 2.06
N GLU A 123 15.00 7.17 0.86
CA GLU A 123 15.29 6.45 -0.39
C GLU A 123 16.55 5.60 -0.30
N LYS A 124 17.60 6.14 0.30
CA LYS A 124 18.89 5.47 0.49
C LYS A 124 18.79 4.15 1.27
N ASN A 125 17.78 4.03 2.14
CA ASN A 125 17.54 2.84 2.98
C ASN A 125 16.49 1.91 2.36
N TRP A 126 15.88 2.27 1.23
CA TRP A 126 14.84 1.47 0.60
C TRP A 126 15.31 0.08 0.15
N PRO A 127 16.52 -0.11 -0.44
CA PRO A 127 16.97 -1.44 -0.85
C PRO A 127 17.07 -2.42 0.32
N GLU A 128 17.57 -1.97 1.46
CA GLU A 128 17.65 -2.78 2.69
C GLU A 128 16.26 -3.07 3.26
N PHE A 129 15.40 -2.05 3.32
CA PHE A 129 14.01 -2.20 3.74
C PHE A 129 13.28 -3.23 2.88
N ARG A 130 13.35 -3.11 1.54
CA ARG A 130 12.77 -4.05 0.58
C ARG A 130 13.27 -5.47 0.80
N LYS A 131 14.58 -5.66 0.97
CA LYS A 131 15.17 -7.00 1.23
C LYS A 131 14.59 -7.64 2.48
N ARG A 132 14.45 -6.87 3.57
CA ARG A 132 13.84 -7.34 4.82
C ARG A 132 12.36 -7.69 4.62
N GLN A 133 11.61 -6.84 3.93
CA GLN A 133 10.19 -7.07 3.67
C GLN A 133 9.95 -8.31 2.83
N ILE A 134 10.75 -8.55 1.78
CA ILE A 134 10.66 -9.78 0.99
C ILE A 134 10.86 -11.00 1.88
N ALA A 135 11.88 -11.00 2.75
CA ALA A 135 12.10 -12.12 3.68
C ALA A 135 10.90 -12.36 4.63
N LEU A 136 10.27 -11.29 5.13
CA LEU A 136 9.08 -11.39 5.97
C LEU A 136 7.87 -11.95 5.19
N LEU A 137 7.68 -11.53 3.94
CA LEU A 137 6.60 -12.03 3.08
C LEU A 137 6.76 -13.51 2.75
N LEU A 138 7.99 -13.94 2.46
CA LEU A 138 8.29 -15.37 2.26
C LEU A 138 7.96 -16.19 3.51
N ALA A 139 8.31 -15.68 4.70
CA ALA A 139 7.99 -16.33 5.97
C ALA A 139 6.48 -16.38 6.24
N ALA A 140 5.71 -15.42 5.71
CA ALA A 140 4.25 -15.39 5.73
C ALA A 140 3.60 -16.26 4.64
N GLY A 141 4.38 -16.98 3.83
CA GLY A 141 3.89 -17.89 2.79
C GLY A 141 3.58 -17.22 1.44
N ILE A 142 3.90 -15.93 1.26
CA ILE A 142 3.80 -15.26 -0.04
C ILE A 142 4.93 -15.76 -0.95
N SER A 143 4.61 -16.05 -2.21
CA SER A 143 5.60 -16.58 -3.14
C SER A 143 6.73 -15.56 -3.44
N PRO A 144 7.96 -16.00 -3.74
CA PRO A 144 9.04 -15.10 -4.14
C PRO A 144 8.68 -14.20 -5.32
N ALA A 145 8.02 -14.75 -6.35
CA ALA A 145 7.61 -13.99 -7.52
C ALA A 145 6.63 -12.86 -7.15
N SER A 146 5.62 -13.17 -6.33
CA SER A 146 4.64 -12.19 -5.85
C SER A 146 5.29 -11.12 -4.97
N ALA A 147 6.16 -11.52 -4.05
CA ALA A 147 6.88 -10.59 -3.18
C ALA A 147 7.77 -9.63 -3.98
N GLU A 148 8.53 -10.13 -4.95
CA GLU A 148 9.37 -9.29 -5.81
C GLU A 148 8.55 -8.34 -6.68
N GLN A 149 7.42 -8.80 -7.23
CA GLN A 149 6.51 -8.01 -8.06
C GLN A 149 5.87 -6.85 -7.27
N LEU A 150 5.48 -7.05 -6.02
CA LEU A 150 4.91 -6.00 -5.16
C LEU A 150 5.86 -4.80 -4.99
N TYR A 151 7.17 -5.07 -4.92
CA TYR A 151 8.20 -4.04 -4.79
C TYR A 151 8.77 -3.59 -6.14
N ALA A 152 8.19 -4.00 -7.26
CA ALA A 152 8.56 -3.48 -8.57
C ALA A 152 8.09 -2.03 -8.73
N PRO A 153 8.87 -1.17 -9.41
CA PRO A 153 8.50 0.21 -9.64
C PRO A 153 7.15 0.32 -10.39
N PRO A 154 6.36 1.39 -10.14
CA PRO A 154 5.10 1.60 -10.82
C PRO A 154 5.34 1.99 -12.29
N ARG A 155 4.33 1.75 -13.14
CA ARG A 155 4.40 2.13 -14.56
C ARG A 155 4.41 3.64 -14.74
N LYS A 156 3.61 4.34 -13.93
CA LYS A 156 3.60 5.79 -13.84
C LYS A 156 4.57 6.20 -12.73
N LEU A 157 5.74 6.74 -13.11
CA LEU A 157 6.51 7.54 -12.17
C LEU A 157 5.71 8.81 -11.91
N ALA A 158 5.36 9.09 -10.66
CA ALA A 158 4.81 10.40 -10.33
C ALA A 158 5.82 11.47 -10.75
N ARG A 159 5.32 12.41 -11.54
CA ARG A 159 6.11 13.49 -12.15
C ARG A 159 6.29 14.63 -11.16
#